data_AF-A0A6F9B7D1-F1
#
_entry.id   AF-A0A6F9B7D1-F1
#
_cell.length_a   1.000
_cell.length_b   1.000
_cell.length_c   1.000
_cell.angle_alpha   90.00
_cell.angle_beta   90.00
_cell.angle_gamma   90.00
#
_symmetry.space_group_name_H-M   'P 1'
#
loop_
_entity.id
_entity.type
_entity.pdbx_description
1 polymer ?
#
loop_
_entity_poly.entity_id
_entity_poly.type
_entity_poly.pdbx_seq_one_letter_code
_entity_poly.pdbx_strand_id
1 'polypeptide(L)'
;EVHAAESVACLTRALNQLKDIWEEIGIPEDQRVQRTDVVKKHIKGLLDMMIAEEDSLRKRLMSSIESCRKELDVLCTELQLSPFEEDEGRTMLQLEKDIRSRLEVTMKQKSQRVKELKTLSEQDRELCDIMCSVPFCIDDRRHGEFVGIKRQIMVCMEELDQLPDTSFERDVVCEDEDAFCLSNDNITALQLLLGQLEDRKTANETVCNSYRTKIQELWERLQLQAECRRLEQLKIKNMRNVIEAIRAEVALFWEKCYYSPEQRQAFTSYYDDDYTEEMLNLHEAELLSLRKHYEDHRELFEGVTRWQDSWTLFLQLETWLNSPQKKATDPSRFNNRGGNLLKEEKQRADLQKSLPKLEKSLKTRIDQWEEEQYRDFLVNGQRFLQFLNATSSISSSTPNSTLRSVFGGTMCQSPLLRPPMSASKIPLRTPCRVGRTPRTVERNKENVSHLNFTALGGVLRTPAASPASHRNVSINSVASTYSEFSNLFDGTLLESHLIELSQELQEFTSLE
;
A
#
# COMPACT_ATOMS: atom_id res chain seq x y z
N GLU A 1 -107.58 -3.80 -38.63
CA GLU A 1 -108.46 -2.79 -39.26
C GLU A 1 -109.95 -3.06 -39.04
N VAL A 2 -110.51 -4.20 -39.46
CA VAL A 2 -111.97 -4.53 -39.31
C VAL A 2 -112.53 -4.22 -37.91
N HIS A 3 -111.88 -4.70 -36.85
CA HIS A 3 -112.28 -4.47 -35.45
C HIS A 3 -112.29 -2.98 -35.03
N ALA A 4 -111.44 -2.14 -35.63
CA ALA A 4 -111.42 -0.71 -35.35
C ALA A 4 -112.63 0.00 -35.97
N ALA A 5 -113.00 -0.37 -37.20
CA ALA A 5 -114.22 0.13 -37.85
C ALA A 5 -115.48 -0.30 -37.10
N GLU A 6 -115.54 -1.55 -36.62
CA GLU A 6 -116.63 -2.04 -35.77
C GLU A 6 -116.74 -1.29 -34.44
N SER A 7 -115.61 -1.02 -33.78
CA SER A 7 -115.56 -0.24 -32.53
C SER A 7 -116.11 1.19 -32.72
N VAL A 8 -115.74 1.85 -33.82
CA VAL A 8 -116.27 3.18 -34.18
C VAL A 8 -117.77 3.11 -34.44
N ALA A 9 -118.24 2.12 -35.22
CA ALA A 9 -119.67 1.95 -35.49
C ALA A 9 -120.50 1.67 -34.22
N CYS A 10 -119.95 0.92 -33.27
CA CYS A 10 -120.57 0.67 -31.97
C CYS A 10 -120.70 1.96 -31.15
N LEU A 11 -119.62 2.77 -31.07
CA LEU A 11 -119.64 4.07 -30.40
C LEU A 11 -120.65 5.03 -31.05
N THR A 12 -120.68 5.12 -32.38
CA THR A 12 -121.65 5.96 -33.10
C THR A 12 -123.09 5.56 -32.80
N ARG A 13 -123.39 4.25 -32.76
CA ARG A 13 -124.72 3.75 -32.40
C ARG A 13 -125.12 4.14 -30.97
N ALA A 14 -124.20 3.98 -30.01
CA ALA A 14 -124.45 4.35 -28.61
C ALA A 14 -124.63 5.87 -28.40
N LEU A 15 -123.87 6.71 -29.12
CA LEU A 15 -124.02 8.16 -29.07
C LEU A 15 -125.34 8.63 -29.71
N ASN A 16 -125.79 8.01 -30.81
CA ASN A 16 -127.10 8.29 -31.39
C ASN A 16 -128.22 7.88 -30.42
N GLN A 17 -128.15 6.70 -29.80
CA GLN A 17 -129.13 6.28 -28.78
C GLN A 17 -129.18 7.23 -27.58
N LEU A 18 -128.04 7.74 -27.10
CA LEU A 18 -128.00 8.77 -26.05
C LEU A 18 -128.67 10.08 -26.50
N LYS A 19 -128.44 10.50 -27.75
CA LYS A 19 -129.07 11.68 -28.33
C LYS A 19 -130.60 11.52 -28.39
N ASP A 20 -131.09 10.39 -28.90
CA ASP A 20 -132.53 10.09 -29.00
C ASP A 20 -133.20 10.16 -27.61
N ILE A 21 -132.59 9.52 -26.60
CA ILE A 21 -133.06 9.58 -25.19
C ILE A 21 -133.04 11.02 -24.64
N TRP A 22 -132.06 11.85 -24.98
CA TRP A 22 -132.01 13.24 -24.51
C TRP A 22 -133.01 14.17 -25.22
N GLU A 23 -133.44 13.81 -26.43
CA GLU A 23 -134.53 14.45 -27.14
C GLU A 23 -135.89 14.07 -26.55
N GLU A 24 -136.12 12.80 -26.20
CA GLU A 24 -137.32 12.35 -25.49
C GLU A 24 -137.50 13.00 -24.10
N ILE A 25 -136.41 13.17 -23.34
CA ILE A 25 -136.45 13.78 -22.00
C ILE A 25 -136.51 15.34 -22.06
N GLY A 26 -136.13 15.95 -23.19
CA GLY A 26 -136.09 17.41 -23.33
C GLY A 26 -134.90 18.09 -22.63
N ILE A 27 -133.76 17.42 -22.50
CA ILE A 27 -132.55 17.97 -21.89
C ILE A 27 -131.95 19.08 -22.77
N PRO A 28 -131.59 20.27 -22.23
CA PRO A 28 -131.03 21.36 -23.01
C PRO A 28 -129.61 21.07 -23.51
N GLU A 29 -129.22 21.72 -24.60
CA GLU A 29 -128.00 21.40 -25.36
C GLU A 29 -126.71 21.59 -24.55
N ASP A 30 -126.66 22.58 -23.65
CA ASP A 30 -125.53 22.82 -22.75
C ASP A 30 -125.24 21.60 -21.85
N GLN A 31 -126.27 20.94 -21.33
CA GLN A 31 -126.13 19.71 -20.54
C GLN A 31 -125.78 18.49 -21.40
N ARG A 32 -126.23 18.43 -22.66
CA ARG A 32 -125.83 17.38 -23.62
C ARG A 32 -124.34 17.49 -23.97
N VAL A 33 -123.85 18.71 -24.21
CA VAL A 33 -122.43 19.00 -24.42
C VAL A 33 -121.61 18.59 -23.19
N GLN A 34 -122.02 18.98 -21.97
CA GLN A 34 -121.32 18.56 -20.74
C GLN A 34 -121.23 17.02 -20.60
N ARG A 35 -122.33 16.29 -20.90
CA ARG A 35 -122.35 14.82 -20.81
C ARG A 35 -121.52 14.15 -21.90
N THR A 36 -121.57 14.65 -23.13
CA THR A 36 -120.72 14.14 -24.24
C THR A 36 -119.24 14.46 -24.03
N ASP A 37 -118.89 15.61 -23.44
CA ASP A 37 -117.50 15.94 -23.08
C ASP A 37 -116.95 15.01 -21.99
N VAL A 38 -117.75 14.56 -21.03
CA VAL A 38 -117.35 13.51 -20.06
C VAL A 38 -117.05 12.19 -20.79
N VAL A 39 -117.93 11.73 -21.68
CA VAL A 39 -117.72 10.52 -22.49
C VAL A 39 -116.45 10.64 -23.35
N LYS A 40 -116.28 11.75 -24.05
CA LYS A 40 -115.11 12.09 -24.86
C LYS A 40 -113.82 12.12 -24.02
N LYS A 41 -113.86 12.64 -22.80
CA LYS A 41 -112.72 12.65 -21.87
C LYS A 41 -112.30 11.23 -21.47
N HIS A 42 -113.26 10.34 -21.18
CA HIS A 42 -112.96 8.95 -20.85
C HIS A 42 -112.40 8.16 -22.05
N ILE A 43 -113.01 8.29 -23.23
CA ILE A 43 -112.53 7.64 -24.46
C ILE A 43 -111.13 8.13 -24.82
N LYS A 44 -110.92 9.45 -24.79
CA LYS A 44 -109.59 10.04 -25.03
C LYS A 44 -108.57 9.54 -24.01
N GLY A 45 -108.89 9.53 -22.71
CA GLY A 45 -107.97 9.05 -21.68
C GLY A 45 -107.54 7.60 -21.88
N LEU A 46 -108.46 6.70 -22.27
CA LEU A 46 -108.11 5.31 -22.57
C LEU A 46 -107.22 5.18 -23.82
N LEU A 47 -107.55 5.88 -24.91
CA LEU A 47 -106.75 5.85 -26.13
C LEU A 47 -105.36 6.47 -25.92
N ASP A 48 -105.27 7.60 -25.22
CA ASP A 48 -104.00 8.24 -24.87
C ASP A 48 -103.11 7.29 -24.03
N MET A 49 -103.69 6.52 -23.09
CA MET A 49 -102.96 5.50 -22.33
C MET A 49 -102.45 4.35 -23.20
N MET A 50 -103.31 3.77 -24.05
CA MET A 50 -102.90 2.67 -24.94
C MET A 50 -101.81 3.11 -25.95
N ILE A 51 -101.94 4.31 -26.51
CA ILE A 51 -100.94 4.89 -27.42
C ILE A 51 -99.63 5.14 -26.69
N ALA A 52 -99.68 5.64 -25.44
CA ALA A 52 -98.48 5.84 -24.63
C ALA A 52 -97.79 4.52 -24.25
N GLU A 53 -98.54 3.46 -23.98
CA GLU A 53 -98.00 2.12 -23.71
C GLU A 53 -97.24 1.57 -24.93
N GLU A 54 -97.86 1.60 -26.12
CA GLU A 54 -97.24 1.14 -27.36
C GLU A 54 -96.03 2.00 -27.79
N ASP A 55 -96.11 3.33 -27.64
CA ASP A 55 -94.97 4.21 -27.88
C ASP A 55 -93.82 3.97 -26.88
N SER A 56 -94.13 3.64 -25.62
CA SER A 56 -93.14 3.22 -24.62
C SER A 56 -92.48 1.88 -24.99
N LEU A 57 -93.24 0.93 -25.53
CA LEU A 57 -92.72 -0.35 -26.02
C LEU A 57 -91.79 -0.13 -27.22
N ARG A 58 -92.22 0.68 -28.20
CA ARG A 58 -91.39 1.08 -29.35
C ARG A 58 -90.09 1.75 -28.91
N LYS A 59 -90.14 2.70 -27.97
CA LYS A 59 -88.94 3.37 -27.43
C LYS A 59 -87.99 2.40 -26.73
N ARG A 60 -88.51 1.47 -25.91
CA ARG A 60 -87.71 0.40 -25.29
C ARG A 60 -87.06 -0.50 -26.32
N LEU A 61 -87.77 -0.89 -27.39
CA LEU A 61 -87.21 -1.68 -28.48
C LEU A 61 -86.10 -0.94 -29.23
N MET A 62 -86.24 0.36 -29.54
CA MET A 62 -85.15 1.12 -30.17
C MET A 62 -83.89 1.14 -29.28
N SER A 63 -84.05 1.40 -27.98
CA SER A 63 -82.94 1.43 -27.03
C SER A 63 -82.28 0.05 -26.88
N SER A 64 -83.06 -1.04 -26.87
CA SER A 64 -82.53 -2.41 -26.86
C SER A 64 -81.74 -2.72 -28.13
N ILE A 65 -82.28 -2.39 -29.32
CA ILE A 65 -81.61 -2.58 -30.62
C ILE A 65 -80.28 -1.80 -30.65
N GLU A 66 -80.29 -0.53 -30.25
CA GLU A 66 -79.10 0.32 -30.28
C GLU A 66 -78.02 -0.17 -29.30
N SER A 67 -78.41 -0.56 -28.08
CA SER A 67 -77.46 -1.07 -27.08
C SER A 67 -76.85 -2.40 -27.51
N CYS A 68 -77.68 -3.38 -27.90
CA CYS A 68 -77.18 -4.70 -28.32
C CYS A 68 -76.37 -4.62 -29.62
N ARG A 69 -76.64 -3.66 -30.50
CA ARG A 69 -75.83 -3.40 -31.70
C ARG A 69 -74.44 -2.91 -31.34
N LYS A 70 -74.32 -1.88 -30.50
CA LYS A 70 -73.02 -1.35 -30.04
C LYS A 70 -72.18 -2.43 -29.35
N GLU A 71 -72.80 -3.24 -28.50
CA GLU A 71 -72.13 -4.37 -27.84
C GLU A 71 -71.66 -5.44 -28.85
N LEU A 72 -72.50 -5.76 -29.84
CA LEU A 72 -72.17 -6.71 -30.90
C LEU A 72 -71.04 -6.19 -31.81
N ASP A 73 -71.02 -4.91 -32.17
CA ASP A 73 -69.98 -4.31 -33.00
C ASP A 73 -68.60 -4.34 -32.29
N VAL A 74 -68.58 -4.08 -30.98
CA VAL A 74 -67.37 -4.25 -30.14
C VAL A 74 -66.90 -5.70 -30.15
N LEU A 75 -67.79 -6.67 -29.88
CA LEU A 75 -67.43 -8.09 -29.87
C LEU A 75 -67.01 -8.63 -31.25
N CYS A 76 -67.61 -8.14 -32.34
CA CYS A 76 -67.18 -8.48 -33.69
C CYS A 76 -65.78 -7.93 -33.99
N THR A 77 -65.47 -6.71 -33.53
CA THR A 77 -64.14 -6.11 -33.65
C THR A 77 -63.09 -6.91 -32.87
N GLU A 78 -63.36 -7.23 -31.60
CA GLU A 78 -62.48 -8.04 -30.74
C GLU A 78 -62.21 -9.44 -31.32
N LEU A 79 -63.24 -10.10 -31.87
CA LEU A 79 -63.12 -11.45 -32.41
C LEU A 79 -62.69 -11.51 -33.88
N GLN A 80 -62.48 -10.34 -34.53
CA GLN A 80 -62.20 -10.19 -35.96
C GLN A 80 -63.24 -10.88 -36.85
N LEU A 81 -64.52 -10.71 -36.51
CA LEU A 81 -65.66 -11.22 -37.26
C LEU A 81 -66.25 -10.11 -38.16
N SER A 82 -66.93 -10.52 -39.24
CA SER A 82 -67.66 -9.57 -40.08
C SER A 82 -68.73 -8.83 -39.26
N PRO A 83 -68.95 -7.52 -39.50
CA PRO A 83 -70.06 -6.77 -38.93
C PRO A 83 -71.41 -7.45 -39.17
N PHE A 84 -72.41 -7.11 -38.35
CA PHE A 84 -73.77 -7.62 -38.52
C PHE A 84 -74.48 -6.88 -39.65
N GLU A 85 -74.87 -7.60 -40.70
CA GLU A 85 -75.66 -7.05 -41.80
C GLU A 85 -77.16 -7.12 -41.49
N GLU A 86 -77.86 -6.01 -41.76
CA GLU A 86 -79.30 -5.88 -41.56
C GLU A 86 -80.03 -6.09 -42.90
N ASP A 87 -80.82 -7.17 -43.02
CA ASP A 87 -81.66 -7.35 -44.21
C ASP A 87 -82.78 -6.29 -44.26
N GLU A 88 -82.93 -5.65 -45.42
CA GLU A 88 -84.05 -4.77 -45.69
C GLU A 88 -85.40 -5.51 -45.58
N GLY A 89 -86.32 -4.96 -44.78
CA GLY A 89 -87.68 -5.49 -44.61
C GLY A 89 -87.94 -6.28 -43.32
N ARG A 90 -86.95 -6.49 -42.43
CA ARG A 90 -87.20 -7.08 -41.11
C ARG A 90 -88.05 -6.16 -40.23
N THR A 91 -88.98 -6.73 -39.47
CA THR A 91 -89.75 -5.96 -38.46
C THR A 91 -88.87 -5.62 -37.26
N MET A 92 -89.26 -4.58 -36.51
CA MET A 92 -88.53 -4.12 -35.33
C MET A 92 -88.27 -5.23 -34.29
N LEU A 93 -89.27 -6.08 -34.02
CA LEU A 93 -89.16 -7.22 -33.11
C LEU A 93 -88.25 -8.32 -33.67
N GLN A 94 -88.26 -8.54 -34.99
CA GLN A 94 -87.41 -9.53 -35.63
C GLN A 94 -85.93 -9.09 -35.59
N LEU A 95 -85.66 -7.83 -35.97
CA LEU A 95 -84.32 -7.24 -35.90
C LEU A 95 -83.73 -7.28 -34.48
N GLU A 96 -84.53 -6.94 -33.47
CA GLU A 96 -84.11 -6.95 -32.06
C GLU A 96 -83.76 -8.37 -31.59
N LYS A 97 -84.59 -9.36 -31.94
CA LYS A 97 -84.34 -10.77 -31.66
C LYS A 97 -83.06 -11.27 -32.35
N ASP A 98 -82.86 -10.92 -33.61
CA ASP A 98 -81.73 -11.37 -34.41
C ASP A 98 -80.40 -10.80 -33.91
N ILE A 99 -80.35 -9.50 -33.57
CA ILE A 99 -79.18 -8.86 -32.97
C ILE A 99 -78.86 -9.52 -31.62
N ARG A 100 -79.86 -9.75 -30.74
CA ARG A 100 -79.63 -10.43 -29.45
C ARG A 100 -79.15 -11.87 -29.63
N SER A 101 -79.74 -12.64 -30.55
CA SER A 101 -79.30 -14.01 -30.83
C SER A 101 -77.88 -14.06 -31.39
N ARG A 102 -77.50 -13.10 -32.25
CA ARG A 102 -76.12 -12.98 -32.74
C ARG A 102 -75.16 -12.62 -31.61
N LEU A 103 -75.52 -11.65 -30.76
CA LEU A 103 -74.75 -11.23 -29.59
C LEU A 103 -74.43 -12.43 -28.68
N GLU A 104 -75.43 -13.23 -28.31
CA GLU A 104 -75.25 -14.42 -27.46
C GLU A 104 -74.28 -15.45 -28.10
N VAL A 105 -74.39 -15.70 -29.40
CA VAL A 105 -73.47 -16.59 -30.13
C VAL A 105 -72.04 -16.03 -30.13
N THR A 106 -71.86 -14.73 -30.36
CA THR A 106 -70.55 -14.06 -30.37
C THR A 106 -69.91 -14.08 -28.96
N MET A 107 -70.68 -13.80 -27.90
CA MET A 107 -70.21 -13.91 -26.50
C MET A 107 -69.79 -15.34 -26.14
N LYS A 108 -70.51 -16.35 -26.64
CA LYS A 108 -70.17 -17.76 -26.48
C LYS A 108 -68.88 -18.13 -27.22
N GLN A 109 -68.65 -17.58 -28.41
CA GLN A 109 -67.39 -17.74 -29.15
C GLN A 109 -66.21 -17.10 -28.42
N LYS A 110 -66.35 -15.87 -27.90
CA LYS A 110 -65.33 -15.22 -27.06
C LYS A 110 -64.98 -16.10 -25.85
N SER A 111 -66.01 -16.55 -25.13
CA SER A 111 -65.87 -17.42 -23.96
C SER A 111 -65.20 -18.77 -24.27
N GLN A 112 -65.43 -19.32 -25.47
CA GLN A 112 -64.78 -20.56 -25.91
C GLN A 112 -63.28 -20.32 -26.23
N ARG A 113 -62.95 -19.29 -27.02
CA ARG A 113 -61.55 -18.94 -27.35
C ARG A 113 -60.72 -18.65 -26.09
N VAL A 114 -61.28 -17.96 -25.09
CA VAL A 114 -60.61 -17.69 -23.81
C VAL A 114 -60.32 -18.96 -23.02
N LYS A 115 -61.26 -19.92 -22.98
CA LYS A 115 -61.06 -21.22 -22.32
C LYS A 115 -59.98 -22.05 -23.02
N GLU A 116 -60.02 -22.09 -24.35
CA GLU A 116 -59.04 -22.80 -25.17
C GLU A 116 -57.63 -22.21 -25.01
N LEU A 117 -57.49 -20.88 -25.06
CA LEU A 117 -56.23 -20.18 -24.80
C LEU A 117 -55.68 -20.51 -23.41
N LYS A 118 -56.53 -20.50 -22.37
CA LYS A 118 -56.11 -20.87 -21.01
C LYS A 118 -55.62 -22.32 -20.94
N THR A 119 -56.33 -23.26 -21.54
CA THR A 119 -55.91 -24.68 -21.55
C THR A 119 -54.59 -24.88 -22.29
N LEU A 120 -54.39 -24.20 -23.42
CA LEU A 120 -53.13 -24.26 -24.17
C LEU A 120 -51.96 -23.64 -23.39
N SER A 121 -52.18 -22.52 -22.70
CA SER A 121 -51.16 -21.88 -21.85
C SER A 121 -50.78 -22.72 -20.63
N GLU A 122 -51.75 -23.42 -20.01
CA GLU A 122 -51.47 -24.36 -18.92
C GLU A 122 -50.63 -25.55 -19.42
N GLN A 123 -50.95 -26.11 -20.60
CA GLN A 123 -50.19 -27.20 -21.23
C GLN A 123 -48.78 -26.78 -21.66
N ASP A 124 -48.63 -25.59 -22.25
CA ASP A 124 -47.33 -25.04 -22.66
C ASP A 124 -46.40 -24.87 -21.45
N ARG A 125 -46.90 -24.32 -20.35
CA ARG A 125 -46.15 -24.21 -19.09
C ARG A 125 -45.74 -25.57 -18.53
N GLU A 126 -46.64 -26.55 -18.47
CA GLU A 126 -46.32 -27.91 -18.00
C GLU A 126 -45.20 -28.57 -18.83
N LEU A 127 -45.20 -28.36 -20.16
CA LEU A 127 -44.15 -28.85 -21.05
C LEU A 127 -42.84 -28.07 -20.86
N CYS A 128 -42.91 -26.75 -20.71
CA CYS A 128 -41.77 -25.88 -20.50
C CYS A 128 -41.06 -26.13 -19.16
N ASP A 129 -41.80 -26.40 -18.08
CA ASP A 129 -41.24 -26.84 -16.79
C ASP A 129 -40.42 -28.14 -16.94
N ILE A 130 -40.92 -29.11 -17.72
CA ILE A 130 -40.23 -30.38 -17.99
C ILE A 130 -38.98 -30.17 -18.87
N MET A 131 -39.05 -29.30 -19.87
CA MET A 131 -37.95 -29.05 -20.81
C MET A 131 -36.94 -28.00 -20.29
N CYS A 132 -37.23 -27.35 -19.16
CA CYS A 132 -36.52 -26.17 -18.65
C CYS A 132 -36.41 -25.04 -19.70
N SER A 133 -37.49 -24.84 -20.47
CA SER A 133 -37.65 -23.73 -21.42
C SER A 133 -38.58 -22.65 -20.87
N VAL A 134 -38.55 -21.45 -21.46
CA VAL A 134 -39.47 -20.37 -21.10
C VAL A 134 -40.85 -20.63 -21.75
N PRO A 135 -41.97 -20.56 -21.00
CA PRO A 135 -43.32 -20.67 -21.56
C PRO A 135 -43.63 -19.58 -22.60
N PHE A 136 -44.46 -19.90 -23.58
CA PHE A 136 -44.87 -19.00 -24.64
C PHE A 136 -45.79 -17.88 -24.14
N CYS A 137 -45.31 -16.65 -24.22
CA CYS A 137 -45.98 -15.42 -23.77
C CYS A 137 -46.23 -14.48 -24.97
N ILE A 138 -47.39 -13.80 -25.00
CA ILE A 138 -47.81 -12.98 -26.16
C ILE A 138 -47.32 -11.51 -26.06
N ASP A 139 -46.83 -11.05 -24.90
CA ASP A 139 -46.32 -9.67 -24.67
C ASP A 139 -44.82 -9.63 -24.28
N ASP A 140 -44.09 -10.68 -24.67
CA ASP A 140 -42.71 -10.97 -24.26
C ASP A 140 -41.71 -9.83 -24.50
N ARG A 141 -41.93 -9.02 -25.56
CA ARG A 141 -40.92 -8.05 -26.00
C ARG A 141 -40.82 -6.85 -25.07
N ARG A 142 -41.94 -6.27 -24.62
CA ARG A 142 -41.92 -5.11 -23.72
C ARG A 142 -41.51 -5.48 -22.30
N HIS A 143 -41.95 -6.66 -21.85
CA HIS A 143 -41.53 -7.18 -20.55
C HIS A 143 -40.03 -7.49 -20.56
N GLY A 144 -39.50 -8.14 -21.61
CA GLY A 144 -38.06 -8.35 -21.78
C GLY A 144 -37.25 -7.05 -21.88
N GLU A 145 -37.74 -6.03 -22.61
CA GLU A 145 -37.16 -4.68 -22.64
C GLU A 145 -37.14 -4.04 -21.23
N PHE A 146 -38.24 -4.12 -20.48
CA PHE A 146 -38.34 -3.62 -19.11
C PHE A 146 -37.40 -4.33 -18.13
N VAL A 147 -37.42 -5.66 -18.06
CA VAL A 147 -36.57 -6.45 -17.14
C VAL A 147 -35.08 -6.23 -17.44
N GLY A 148 -34.73 -6.07 -18.72
CA GLY A 148 -33.38 -5.67 -19.14
C GLY A 148 -32.97 -4.30 -18.59
N ILE A 149 -33.79 -3.27 -18.80
CA ILE A 149 -33.51 -1.91 -18.34
C ILE A 149 -33.53 -1.82 -16.80
N LYS A 150 -34.50 -2.45 -16.12
CA LYS A 150 -34.60 -2.53 -14.66
C LYS A 150 -33.31 -3.10 -14.04
N ARG A 151 -32.76 -4.16 -14.64
CA ARG A 151 -31.47 -4.74 -14.20
C ARG A 151 -30.31 -3.76 -14.34
N GLN A 152 -30.24 -3.02 -15.45
CA GLN A 152 -29.19 -2.02 -15.67
C GLN A 152 -29.30 -0.86 -14.69
N ILE A 153 -30.53 -0.35 -14.45
CA ILE A 153 -30.81 0.70 -13.45
C ILE A 153 -30.35 0.27 -12.06
N MET A 154 -30.69 -0.95 -11.62
CA MET A 154 -30.26 -1.46 -10.31
C MET A 154 -28.73 -1.51 -10.16
N VAL A 155 -28.02 -2.00 -11.18
CA VAL A 155 -26.54 -2.04 -11.17
C VAL A 155 -25.96 -0.63 -11.15
N CYS A 156 -26.47 0.30 -11.97
CA CYS A 156 -25.96 1.68 -11.96
C CYS A 156 -26.27 2.41 -10.66
N MET A 157 -27.41 2.13 -10.00
CA MET A 157 -27.72 2.68 -8.68
C MET A 157 -26.80 2.13 -7.59
N GLU A 158 -26.47 0.83 -7.62
CA GLU A 158 -25.49 0.18 -6.73
C GLU A 158 -24.07 0.75 -6.94
N GLU A 159 -23.61 0.86 -8.19
CA GLU A 159 -22.30 1.45 -8.53
C GLU A 159 -22.16 2.95 -8.18
N LEU A 160 -23.29 3.63 -7.95
CA LEU A 160 -23.37 5.04 -7.61
C LEU A 160 -23.81 5.29 -6.15
N ASP A 161 -23.91 4.23 -5.33
CA ASP A 161 -24.39 4.25 -3.94
C ASP A 161 -25.69 5.07 -3.73
N GLN A 162 -26.60 5.08 -4.73
CA GLN A 162 -27.87 5.81 -4.68
C GLN A 162 -29.05 4.89 -4.40
N LEU A 163 -29.90 5.29 -3.43
CA LEU A 163 -31.22 4.72 -3.21
C LEU A 163 -32.30 5.44 -4.06
N PRO A 164 -33.38 4.75 -4.46
CA PRO A 164 -34.44 5.33 -5.29
C PRO A 164 -35.19 6.47 -4.59
N ASP A 165 -35.07 7.70 -5.10
CA ASP A 165 -35.56 8.92 -4.43
C ASP A 165 -36.89 9.44 -5.00
N THR A 166 -37.12 9.30 -6.30
CA THR A 166 -38.43 9.56 -6.93
C THR A 166 -39.42 8.42 -6.69
N SER A 167 -40.72 8.70 -6.85
CA SER A 167 -41.73 7.62 -6.82
C SER A 167 -41.49 6.64 -7.96
N PHE A 168 -41.21 7.15 -9.17
CA PHE A 168 -40.95 6.33 -10.35
C PHE A 168 -39.76 5.37 -10.16
N GLU A 169 -38.65 5.82 -9.57
CA GLU A 169 -37.53 4.92 -9.23
C GLU A 169 -37.92 3.84 -8.22
N ARG A 170 -38.73 4.16 -7.21
CA ARG A 170 -39.21 3.14 -6.26
C ARG A 170 -40.14 2.15 -6.94
N ASP A 171 -41.04 2.61 -7.81
CA ASP A 171 -41.95 1.75 -8.56
C ASP A 171 -41.15 0.81 -9.49
N VAL A 172 -40.09 1.31 -10.13
CA VAL A 172 -39.20 0.51 -10.99
C VAL A 172 -38.33 -0.48 -10.19
N VAL A 173 -37.70 -0.05 -9.10
CA VAL A 173 -36.70 -0.84 -8.35
C VAL A 173 -37.33 -1.77 -7.32
N CYS A 174 -38.42 -1.35 -6.66
CA CYS A 174 -38.95 -2.04 -5.48
C CYS A 174 -40.27 -2.80 -5.71
N GLU A 175 -41.02 -2.56 -6.80
CA GLU A 175 -42.24 -3.32 -7.09
C GLU A 175 -41.97 -4.59 -7.94
N ASP A 176 -42.91 -5.53 -7.89
CA ASP A 176 -42.90 -6.77 -8.67
C ASP A 176 -42.96 -6.48 -10.18
N GLU A 177 -42.29 -7.30 -11.00
CA GLU A 177 -42.19 -7.06 -12.45
C GLU A 177 -43.55 -7.13 -13.19
N ASP A 178 -44.54 -7.80 -12.59
CA ASP A 178 -45.92 -7.91 -13.07
C ASP A 178 -46.83 -6.73 -12.62
N ALA A 179 -46.40 -5.92 -11.66
CA ALA A 179 -47.16 -4.77 -11.17
C ALA A 179 -46.97 -3.51 -12.05
N PHE A 180 -45.84 -3.42 -12.75
CA PHE A 180 -45.45 -2.24 -13.52
C PHE A 180 -46.18 -2.15 -14.87
N CYS A 181 -46.85 -1.01 -15.11
CA CYS A 181 -47.59 -0.78 -16.36
C CYS A 181 -46.65 -0.59 -17.57
N LEU A 182 -46.63 -1.54 -18.51
CA LEU A 182 -45.80 -1.53 -19.73
C LEU A 182 -46.34 -0.60 -20.86
N SER A 183 -46.57 0.68 -20.52
CA SER A 183 -46.91 1.73 -21.49
C SER A 183 -45.66 2.21 -22.25
N ASN A 184 -45.84 2.76 -23.46
CA ASN A 184 -44.71 3.34 -24.23
C ASN A 184 -44.06 4.52 -23.47
N ASP A 185 -44.85 5.31 -22.76
CA ASP A 185 -44.38 6.45 -21.97
C ASP A 185 -43.53 5.98 -20.79
N ASN A 186 -43.93 4.89 -20.11
CA ASN A 186 -43.19 4.30 -19.01
C ASN A 186 -41.87 3.66 -19.48
N ILE A 187 -41.88 2.96 -20.63
CA ILE A 187 -40.64 2.44 -21.25
C ILE A 187 -39.69 3.58 -21.66
N THR A 188 -40.22 4.71 -22.12
CA THR A 188 -39.42 5.89 -22.46
C THR A 188 -38.84 6.56 -21.21
N ALA A 189 -39.62 6.64 -20.12
CA ALA A 189 -39.14 7.15 -18.83
C ALA A 189 -38.07 6.25 -18.19
N LEU A 190 -38.19 4.93 -18.34
CA LEU A 190 -37.17 3.95 -17.95
C LEU A 190 -35.85 4.16 -18.72
N GLN A 191 -35.92 4.34 -20.04
CA GLN A 191 -34.73 4.62 -20.87
C GLN A 191 -34.08 5.95 -20.50
N LEU A 192 -34.87 6.98 -20.18
CA LEU A 192 -34.38 8.27 -19.73
C LEU A 192 -33.67 8.18 -18.37
N LEU A 193 -34.25 7.46 -17.40
CA LEU A 193 -33.66 7.23 -16.08
C LEU A 193 -32.34 6.46 -16.19
N LEU A 194 -32.29 5.40 -17.01
CA LEU A 194 -31.04 4.67 -17.26
C LEU A 194 -29.96 5.60 -17.85
N GLY A 195 -30.29 6.38 -18.88
CA GLY A 195 -29.35 7.33 -19.49
C GLY A 195 -28.80 8.37 -18.49
N GLN A 196 -29.65 8.89 -17.60
CA GLN A 196 -29.23 9.82 -16.54
C GLN A 196 -28.26 9.17 -15.53
N LEU A 197 -28.46 7.89 -15.19
CA LEU A 197 -27.55 7.14 -14.31
C LEU A 197 -26.22 6.83 -15.02
N GLU A 198 -26.25 6.45 -16.30
CA GLU A 198 -25.04 6.23 -17.11
C GLU A 198 -24.23 7.52 -17.32
N ASP A 199 -24.89 8.65 -17.59
CA ASP A 199 -24.25 9.97 -17.68
C ASP A 199 -23.60 10.37 -16.35
N ARG A 200 -24.25 10.13 -15.20
CA ARG A 200 -23.68 10.40 -13.88
C ARG A 200 -22.49 9.48 -13.56
N LYS A 201 -22.57 8.19 -13.93
CA LYS A 201 -21.46 7.23 -13.80
C LYS A 201 -20.25 7.64 -14.62
N THR A 202 -20.44 8.00 -15.88
CA THR A 202 -19.35 8.45 -16.76
C THR A 202 -18.75 9.77 -16.29
N ALA A 203 -19.57 10.72 -15.82
CA ALA A 203 -19.08 11.95 -15.20
C ALA A 203 -18.16 11.66 -14.00
N ASN A 204 -18.60 10.84 -13.05
CA ASN A 204 -17.79 10.42 -11.90
C ASN A 204 -16.49 9.72 -12.34
N GLU A 205 -16.55 8.83 -13.33
CA GLU A 205 -15.37 8.15 -13.86
C GLU A 205 -14.36 9.13 -14.50
N THR A 206 -14.82 10.17 -15.23
CA THR A 206 -13.92 11.20 -15.77
C THR A 206 -13.22 11.99 -14.67
N VAL A 207 -13.94 12.34 -13.60
CA VAL A 207 -13.36 13.04 -12.44
C VAL A 207 -12.34 12.15 -11.73
N CYS A 208 -12.67 10.89 -11.43
CA CYS A 208 -11.73 9.93 -10.85
C CYS A 208 -10.47 9.73 -11.73
N ASN A 209 -10.63 9.66 -13.04
CA ASN A 209 -9.50 9.52 -13.97
C ASN A 209 -8.63 10.79 -14.03
N SER A 210 -9.22 11.98 -13.85
CA SER A 210 -8.46 13.23 -13.69
C SER A 210 -7.59 13.21 -12.42
N TYR A 211 -8.14 12.75 -11.29
CA TYR A 211 -7.39 12.60 -10.03
C TYR A 211 -6.29 11.54 -10.14
N ARG A 212 -6.57 10.37 -10.74
CA ARG A 212 -5.55 9.32 -10.98
C ARG A 212 -4.40 9.85 -11.83
N THR A 213 -4.71 10.58 -12.91
CA THR A 213 -3.69 11.25 -13.74
C THR A 213 -2.88 12.24 -12.92
N LYS A 214 -3.54 13.04 -12.06
CA LYS A 214 -2.83 14.02 -11.23
C LYS A 214 -1.94 13.41 -10.16
N ILE A 215 -2.39 12.33 -9.52
CA ILE A 215 -1.60 11.54 -8.57
C ILE A 215 -0.36 10.97 -9.28
N GLN A 216 -0.51 10.45 -10.50
CA GLN A 216 0.61 9.94 -11.28
C GLN A 216 1.60 11.05 -11.67
N GLU A 217 1.14 12.21 -12.16
CA GLU A 217 2.00 13.37 -12.43
C GLU A 217 2.81 13.79 -11.20
N LEU A 218 2.17 13.85 -10.02
CA LEU A 218 2.82 14.23 -8.77
C LEU A 218 3.82 13.16 -8.32
N TRP A 219 3.46 11.88 -8.40
CA TRP A 219 4.35 10.76 -8.09
C TRP A 219 5.63 10.76 -8.95
N GLU A 220 5.49 10.99 -10.26
CA GLU A 220 6.62 11.10 -11.18
C GLU A 220 7.46 12.37 -10.90
N ARG A 221 6.81 13.52 -10.66
CA ARG A 221 7.48 14.80 -10.35
C ARG A 221 8.22 14.82 -9.03
N LEU A 222 7.72 14.13 -8.01
CA LEU A 222 8.32 14.10 -6.67
C LEU A 222 9.67 13.37 -6.65
N GLN A 223 10.02 12.63 -7.71
CA GLN A 223 11.29 11.91 -7.87
C GLN A 223 11.65 10.98 -6.69
N LEU A 224 10.67 10.60 -5.85
CA LEU A 224 10.90 9.83 -4.61
C LEU A 224 11.68 8.53 -4.88
N GLN A 225 11.41 7.84 -6.00
CA GLN A 225 12.20 6.67 -6.39
C GLN A 225 13.65 6.99 -6.75
N ALA A 226 13.94 8.14 -7.37
CA ALA A 226 15.31 8.54 -7.68
C ALA A 226 16.07 8.91 -6.41
N GLU A 227 15.41 9.62 -5.50
CA GLU A 227 15.98 10.03 -4.22
C GLU A 227 16.21 8.83 -3.28
N CYS A 228 15.26 7.89 -3.18
CA CYS A 228 15.45 6.63 -2.46
C CYS A 228 16.64 5.83 -3.02
N ARG A 229 16.78 5.71 -4.35
CA ARG A 229 17.94 5.06 -4.97
C ARG A 229 19.26 5.80 -4.67
N ARG A 230 19.24 7.13 -4.69
CA ARG A 230 20.41 7.98 -4.36
C ARG A 230 20.85 7.76 -2.91
N LEU A 231 19.91 7.71 -1.99
CA LEU A 231 20.16 7.51 -0.56
C LEU A 231 20.64 6.09 -0.25
N GLU A 232 20.08 5.06 -0.89
CA GLU A 232 20.55 3.68 -0.73
C GLU A 232 21.99 3.51 -1.25
N GLN A 233 22.31 4.10 -2.41
CA GLN A 233 23.70 4.15 -2.92
C GLN A 233 24.63 4.89 -1.98
N LEU A 234 24.18 5.99 -1.36
CA LEU A 234 24.96 6.75 -0.38
C LEU A 234 25.17 5.94 0.92
N LYS A 235 24.16 5.19 1.37
CA LYS A 235 24.24 4.26 2.52
C LYS A 235 25.31 3.19 2.28
N ILE A 236 25.24 2.48 1.15
CA ILE A 236 26.23 1.45 0.76
C ILE A 236 27.64 2.05 0.67
N LYS A 237 27.78 3.23 0.04
CA LYS A 237 29.07 3.93 -0.06
C LYS A 237 29.62 4.33 1.32
N ASN A 238 28.77 4.76 2.25
CA ASN A 238 29.18 5.12 3.60
C ASN A 238 29.57 3.88 4.42
N MET A 239 28.78 2.80 4.38
CA MET A 239 29.15 1.52 5.00
C MET A 239 30.50 1.03 4.49
N ARG A 240 30.73 1.09 3.17
CA ARG A 240 32.04 0.80 2.56
C ARG A 240 33.18 1.59 3.19
N ASN A 241 33.06 2.92 3.27
CA ASN A 241 34.12 3.76 3.85
C ASN A 241 34.42 3.39 5.33
N VAL A 242 33.40 3.04 6.11
CA VAL A 242 33.54 2.64 7.51
C VAL A 242 34.20 1.25 7.61
N ILE A 243 33.73 0.28 6.82
CA ILE A 243 34.29 -1.08 6.75
C ILE A 243 35.77 -1.04 6.30
N GLU A 244 36.11 -0.26 5.27
CA GLU A 244 37.50 -0.10 4.82
C GLU A 244 38.40 0.51 5.91
N ALA A 245 37.88 1.47 6.70
CA ALA A 245 38.59 2.02 7.84
C ALA A 245 38.79 0.98 8.97
N ILE A 246 37.76 0.19 9.29
CA ILE A 246 37.86 -0.90 10.28
C ILE A 246 38.83 -1.97 9.79
N ARG A 247 38.81 -2.36 8.52
CA ARG A 247 39.78 -3.30 7.91
C ARG A 247 41.22 -2.81 8.07
N ALA A 248 41.46 -1.51 7.87
CA ALA A 248 42.78 -0.92 8.12
C ALA A 248 43.20 -1.00 9.60
N GLU A 249 42.29 -0.79 10.55
CA GLU A 249 42.58 -0.99 11.98
C GLU A 249 42.81 -2.47 12.34
N VAL A 250 41.99 -3.38 11.82
CA VAL A 250 42.15 -4.84 11.98
C VAL A 250 43.52 -5.29 11.48
N ALA A 251 43.95 -4.82 10.30
CA ALA A 251 45.29 -5.10 9.78
C ALA A 251 46.43 -4.60 10.69
N LEU A 252 46.29 -3.38 11.25
CA LEU A 252 47.26 -2.85 12.22
C LEU A 252 47.30 -3.66 13.52
N PHE A 253 46.16 -4.18 14.01
CA PHE A 253 46.15 -5.06 15.18
C PHE A 253 46.69 -6.45 14.88
N TRP A 254 46.43 -7.03 13.71
CA TRP A 254 47.07 -8.27 13.25
C TRP A 254 48.60 -8.14 13.16
N GLU A 255 49.13 -7.00 12.75
CA GLU A 255 50.57 -6.72 12.78
C GLU A 255 51.12 -6.62 14.21
N LYS A 256 50.48 -5.81 15.06
CA LYS A 256 50.88 -5.66 16.48
C LYS A 256 50.82 -6.96 17.28
N CYS A 257 49.86 -7.83 16.99
CA CYS A 257 49.70 -9.12 17.64
C CYS A 257 50.46 -10.25 16.94
N TYR A 258 51.28 -9.95 15.92
CA TYR A 258 52.07 -10.92 15.16
C TYR A 258 51.26 -12.09 14.55
N TYR A 259 50.03 -11.82 14.09
CA TYR A 259 49.16 -12.82 13.45
C TYR A 259 49.78 -13.36 12.16
N SER A 260 49.84 -14.68 12.05
CA SER A 260 50.27 -15.40 10.84
C SER A 260 49.30 -15.19 9.66
N PRO A 261 49.74 -15.41 8.40
CA PRO A 261 48.86 -15.33 7.23
C PRO A 261 47.60 -16.21 7.37
N GLU A 262 47.74 -17.40 7.94
CA GLU A 262 46.67 -18.37 8.14
C GLU A 262 45.65 -17.87 9.19
N GLN A 263 46.11 -17.21 10.26
CA GLN A 263 45.23 -16.59 11.25
C GLN A 263 44.45 -15.40 10.66
N ARG A 264 45.06 -14.62 9.76
CA ARG A 264 44.38 -13.52 9.06
C ARG A 264 43.33 -14.04 8.07
N GLN A 265 43.66 -15.11 7.33
CA GLN A 265 42.74 -15.77 6.40
C GLN A 265 41.53 -16.44 7.07
N ALA A 266 41.61 -16.74 8.37
CA ALA A 266 40.47 -17.29 9.12
C ALA A 266 39.28 -16.33 9.22
N PHE A 267 39.51 -15.01 9.17
CA PHE A 267 38.44 -14.01 9.09
C PHE A 267 38.08 -13.73 7.63
N THR A 268 37.31 -14.64 7.03
CA THR A 268 36.96 -14.61 5.59
C THR A 268 36.27 -13.32 5.15
N SER A 269 35.41 -12.74 6.01
CA SER A 269 34.70 -11.49 5.76
C SER A 269 35.61 -10.28 5.50
N TYR A 270 36.91 -10.35 5.84
CA TYR A 270 37.90 -9.32 5.51
C TYR A 270 38.09 -9.11 4.00
N TYR A 271 37.87 -10.16 3.20
CA TYR A 271 38.15 -10.17 1.76
C TYR A 271 36.89 -10.01 0.89
N ASP A 272 35.73 -9.83 1.51
CA ASP A 272 34.44 -9.65 0.84
C ASP A 272 34.27 -8.21 0.31
N ASP A 273 33.51 -8.01 -0.76
CA ASP A 273 33.16 -6.69 -1.31
C ASP A 273 31.63 -6.41 -1.22
N ASP A 274 30.85 -7.31 -0.61
CA ASP A 274 29.41 -7.11 -0.38
C ASP A 274 29.16 -6.28 0.90
N TYR A 275 29.23 -4.95 0.76
CA TYR A 275 29.08 -3.96 1.84
C TYR A 275 27.65 -3.92 2.41
N THR A 276 27.37 -4.79 3.39
CA THR A 276 26.12 -4.86 4.16
C THR A 276 26.28 -4.43 5.61
N GLU A 277 25.16 -4.17 6.29
CA GLU A 277 25.13 -3.84 7.73
C GLU A 277 25.60 -5.02 8.61
N GLU A 278 25.25 -6.26 8.24
CA GLU A 278 25.76 -7.47 8.88
C GLU A 278 27.29 -7.57 8.75
N MET A 279 27.83 -7.26 7.55
CA MET A 279 29.27 -7.27 7.32
C MET A 279 30.00 -6.17 8.11
N LEU A 280 29.39 -4.99 8.30
CA LEU A 280 29.89 -3.96 9.22
C LEU A 280 29.95 -4.48 10.67
N ASN A 281 28.86 -5.06 11.17
CA ASN A 281 28.78 -5.60 12.53
C ASN A 281 29.84 -6.68 12.80
N LEU A 282 30.12 -7.56 11.83
CA LEU A 282 31.20 -8.56 11.92
C LEU A 282 32.59 -7.92 12.03
N HIS A 283 32.85 -6.85 11.27
CA HIS A 283 34.13 -6.13 11.34
C HIS A 283 34.31 -5.36 12.64
N GLU A 284 33.25 -4.73 13.17
CA GLU A 284 33.28 -4.08 14.47
C GLU A 284 33.54 -5.09 15.60
N ALA A 285 32.88 -6.25 15.57
CA ALA A 285 33.08 -7.32 16.54
C ALA A 285 34.53 -7.88 16.52
N GLU A 286 35.10 -8.13 15.33
CA GLU A 286 36.48 -8.59 15.20
C GLU A 286 37.48 -7.53 15.67
N LEU A 287 37.28 -6.25 15.31
CA LEU A 287 38.14 -5.15 15.80
C LEU A 287 38.08 -5.00 17.33
N LEU A 288 36.90 -5.14 17.94
CA LEU A 288 36.74 -5.12 19.40
C LEU A 288 37.45 -6.31 20.07
N SER A 289 37.31 -7.51 19.49
CA SER A 289 38.00 -8.72 19.93
C SER A 289 39.53 -8.55 19.89
N LEU A 290 40.06 -8.06 18.76
CA LEU A 290 41.49 -7.80 18.56
C LEU A 290 42.04 -6.71 19.48
N ARG A 291 41.30 -5.60 19.67
CA ARG A 291 41.66 -4.54 20.62
C ARG A 291 41.76 -5.07 22.04
N LYS A 292 40.77 -5.86 22.47
CA LYS A 292 40.78 -6.48 23.80
C LYS A 292 41.95 -7.45 23.95
N HIS A 293 42.15 -8.34 22.98
CA HIS A 293 43.26 -9.30 22.99
C HIS A 293 44.64 -8.59 23.01
N TYR A 294 44.79 -7.46 22.32
CA TYR A 294 46.00 -6.66 22.39
C TYR A 294 46.20 -6.01 23.76
N GLU A 295 45.17 -5.37 24.34
CA GLU A 295 45.33 -4.64 25.61
C GLU A 295 45.55 -5.60 26.79
N ASP A 296 44.80 -6.70 26.86
CA ASP A 296 44.93 -7.76 27.87
C ASP A 296 46.36 -8.35 27.91
N HIS A 297 47.07 -8.35 26.77
CA HIS A 297 48.39 -8.98 26.59
C HIS A 297 49.48 -8.00 26.15
N ARG A 298 49.23 -6.70 26.32
CA ARG A 298 50.03 -5.62 25.73
C ARG A 298 51.51 -5.67 26.10
N GLU A 299 51.82 -5.98 27.36
CA GLU A 299 53.21 -6.04 27.81
C GLU A 299 54.01 -7.19 27.18
N LEU A 300 53.34 -8.23 26.67
CA LEU A 300 53.98 -9.31 25.90
C LEU A 300 54.33 -8.82 24.50
N PHE A 301 53.35 -8.27 23.77
CA PHE A 301 53.56 -7.77 22.41
C PHE A 301 54.58 -6.63 22.36
N GLU A 302 54.43 -5.59 23.18
CA GLU A 302 55.45 -4.51 23.31
C GLU A 302 56.80 -5.06 23.81
N GLY A 303 56.78 -6.19 24.52
CA GLY A 303 57.97 -6.94 24.90
C GLY A 303 58.72 -7.55 23.71
N VAL A 304 58.00 -8.28 22.86
CA VAL A 304 58.52 -8.88 21.62
C VAL A 304 59.03 -7.79 20.67
N THR A 305 58.28 -6.70 20.47
CA THR A 305 58.69 -5.58 19.63
C THR A 305 59.99 -4.94 20.15
N ARG A 306 60.08 -4.63 21.45
CA ARG A 306 61.32 -4.09 22.04
C ARG A 306 62.51 -5.04 21.89
N TRP A 307 62.30 -6.36 21.96
CA TRP A 307 63.36 -7.33 21.69
C TRP A 307 63.78 -7.29 20.22
N GLN A 308 62.82 -7.33 19.30
CA GLN A 308 63.06 -7.30 17.85
C GLN A 308 63.78 -6.01 17.41
N ASP A 309 63.41 -4.85 17.93
CA ASP A 309 64.08 -3.57 17.70
C ASP A 309 65.51 -3.58 18.25
N SER A 310 65.68 -4.06 19.49
CA SER A 310 66.99 -4.16 20.15
C SER A 310 67.93 -5.13 19.41
N TRP A 311 67.39 -6.24 18.90
CA TRP A 311 68.11 -7.24 18.12
C TRP A 311 68.47 -6.71 16.73
N THR A 312 67.53 -6.02 16.07
CA THR A 312 67.77 -5.37 14.76
C THR A 312 68.85 -4.30 14.88
N LEU A 313 68.81 -3.46 15.93
CA LEU A 313 69.84 -2.46 16.20
C LEU A 313 71.20 -3.12 16.54
N PHE A 314 71.21 -4.21 17.31
CA PHE A 314 72.42 -4.99 17.58
C PHE A 314 73.04 -5.55 16.29
N LEU A 315 72.24 -6.15 15.41
CA LEU A 315 72.68 -6.65 14.10
C LEU A 315 73.15 -5.52 13.16
N GLN A 316 72.50 -4.36 13.18
CA GLN A 316 72.96 -3.19 12.42
C GLN A 316 74.33 -2.72 12.91
N LEU A 317 74.52 -2.56 14.22
CA LEU A 317 75.81 -2.20 14.81
C LEU A 317 76.89 -3.25 14.50
N GLU A 318 76.56 -4.54 14.61
CA GLU A 318 77.49 -5.63 14.31
C GLU A 318 77.87 -5.70 12.83
N THR A 319 76.90 -5.57 11.92
CA THR A 319 77.13 -5.56 10.47
C THR A 319 77.94 -4.33 10.04
N TRP A 320 77.61 -3.16 10.58
CA TRP A 320 78.32 -1.91 10.31
C TRP A 320 79.77 -1.94 10.82
N LEU A 321 80.00 -2.52 12.00
CA LEU A 321 81.34 -2.69 12.57
C LEU A 321 82.14 -3.77 11.83
N ASN A 322 81.47 -4.76 11.24
CA ASN A 322 82.06 -5.80 10.40
C ASN A 322 82.24 -5.42 8.91
N SER A 323 81.76 -4.25 8.49
CA SER A 323 81.79 -3.79 7.09
C SER A 323 83.23 -3.58 6.57
N PRO A 324 83.53 -3.90 5.29
CA PRO A 324 84.86 -3.71 4.71
C PRO A 324 85.43 -2.30 4.87
N GLN A 325 84.61 -1.24 4.72
CA GLN A 325 85.05 0.15 4.92
C GLN A 325 85.57 0.43 6.35
N LYS A 326 85.19 -0.37 7.35
CA LYS A 326 85.65 -0.22 8.75
C LYS A 326 86.69 -1.24 9.20
N LYS A 327 86.88 -2.33 8.45
CA LYS A 327 87.95 -3.33 8.63
C LYS A 327 89.26 -2.92 7.96
N ALA A 328 89.23 -1.99 7.00
CA ALA A 328 90.43 -1.42 6.40
C ALA A 328 91.26 -0.61 7.43
N THR A 329 92.58 -0.76 7.36
CA THR A 329 93.56 -0.34 8.38
C THR A 329 93.84 1.17 8.39
N ASP A 330 92.84 2.01 8.65
CA ASP A 330 92.98 3.47 8.67
C ASP A 330 93.22 4.04 10.09
N PRO A 331 94.40 4.64 10.38
CA PRO A 331 94.67 5.35 11.64
C PRO A 331 93.71 6.52 11.92
N SER A 332 93.09 7.11 10.89
CA SER A 332 92.12 8.20 11.03
C SER A 332 90.80 7.76 11.72
N ARG A 333 90.57 6.44 11.86
CA ARG A 333 89.46 5.84 12.64
C ARG A 333 89.37 6.36 14.08
N PHE A 334 90.46 6.85 14.65
CA PHE A 334 90.49 7.44 16.00
C PHE A 334 90.17 8.95 16.05
N ASN A 335 90.00 9.64 14.92
CA ASN A 335 89.50 11.03 14.85
C ASN A 335 87.98 11.13 15.15
N ASN A 336 87.55 10.52 16.24
CA ASN A 336 86.21 10.66 16.80
C ASN A 336 86.06 12.00 17.52
N ARG A 337 85.97 13.10 16.78
CA ARG A 337 85.65 14.42 17.32
C ARG A 337 84.20 14.39 17.85
N GLY A 338 84.03 14.04 19.13
CA GLY A 338 82.73 13.82 19.79
C GLY A 338 82.48 12.40 20.34
N GLY A 339 83.41 11.45 20.16
CA GLY A 339 83.40 10.16 20.85
C GLY A 339 82.36 9.12 20.39
N ASN A 340 81.82 9.22 19.18
CA ASN A 340 80.71 8.36 18.72
C ASN A 340 81.07 6.86 18.69
N LEU A 341 82.25 6.46 18.22
CA LEU A 341 82.66 5.04 18.20
C LEU A 341 82.65 4.39 19.60
N LEU A 342 82.97 5.14 20.66
CA LEU A 342 82.89 4.66 22.04
C LEU A 342 81.44 4.58 22.54
N LYS A 343 80.55 5.47 22.08
CA LYS A 343 79.11 5.40 22.37
C LYS A 343 78.47 4.20 21.69
N GLU A 344 78.83 3.94 20.43
CA GLU A 344 78.35 2.80 19.63
C GLU A 344 78.80 1.46 20.22
N GLU A 345 80.09 1.30 20.55
CA GLU A 345 80.58 0.08 21.19
C GLU A 345 80.01 -0.10 22.60
N LYS A 346 79.82 1.00 23.36
CA LYS A 346 79.11 0.95 24.64
C LYS A 346 77.65 0.51 24.45
N GLN A 347 76.94 1.09 23.49
CA GLN A 347 75.56 0.71 23.16
C GLN A 347 75.47 -0.76 22.76
N ARG A 348 76.41 -1.26 21.95
CA ARG A 348 76.51 -2.69 21.62
C ARG A 348 76.75 -3.56 22.85
N ALA A 349 77.69 -3.18 23.72
CA ALA A 349 77.99 -3.92 24.95
C ALA A 349 76.85 -3.85 25.99
N ASP A 350 76.04 -2.80 25.98
CA ASP A 350 74.84 -2.65 26.81
C ASP A 350 73.69 -3.49 26.22
N LEU A 351 73.48 -3.49 24.89
CA LEU A 351 72.54 -4.36 24.17
C LEU A 351 72.87 -5.85 24.36
N GLN A 352 74.13 -6.25 24.21
CA GLN A 352 74.59 -7.63 24.42
C GLN A 352 74.32 -8.13 25.85
N LYS A 353 74.17 -7.23 26.83
CA LYS A 353 73.83 -7.55 28.22
C LYS A 353 72.34 -7.40 28.52
N SER A 354 71.59 -6.61 27.76
CA SER A 354 70.15 -6.39 27.97
C SER A 354 69.29 -7.39 27.20
N LEU A 355 69.69 -7.80 26.00
CA LEU A 355 68.98 -8.77 25.15
C LEU A 355 68.72 -10.10 25.89
N PRO A 356 69.71 -10.81 26.48
CA PRO A 356 69.44 -12.05 27.22
C PRO A 356 68.58 -11.86 28.48
N LYS A 357 68.59 -10.66 29.08
CA LYS A 357 67.74 -10.34 30.24
C LYS A 357 66.29 -10.13 29.80
N LEU A 358 66.10 -9.45 28.67
CA LEU A 358 64.80 -9.24 28.06
C LEU A 358 64.22 -10.58 27.59
N GLU A 359 64.98 -11.41 26.87
CA GLU A 359 64.60 -12.77 26.47
C GLU A 359 64.14 -13.62 27.67
N LYS A 360 64.94 -13.66 28.74
CA LYS A 360 64.57 -14.40 29.95
C LYS A 360 63.30 -13.85 30.60
N SER A 361 63.15 -12.53 30.66
CA SER A 361 61.95 -11.90 31.23
C SER A 361 60.69 -12.16 30.39
N LEU A 362 60.83 -12.13 29.06
CA LEU A 362 59.73 -12.44 28.13
C LEU A 362 59.37 -13.91 28.21
N LYS A 363 60.36 -14.82 28.19
CA LYS A 363 60.13 -16.25 28.36
C LYS A 363 59.31 -16.55 29.61
N THR A 364 59.71 -16.05 30.78
CA THR A 364 58.98 -16.32 32.03
C THR A 364 57.52 -15.84 31.97
N ARG A 365 57.27 -14.69 31.33
CA ARG A 365 55.93 -14.12 31.22
C ARG A 365 55.08 -14.80 30.15
N ILE A 366 55.70 -15.29 29.08
CA ILE A 366 55.06 -16.09 28.03
C ILE A 366 54.71 -17.47 28.58
N ASP A 367 55.61 -18.12 29.30
CA ASP A 367 55.35 -19.42 29.94
C ASP A 367 54.14 -19.30 30.90
N GLN A 368 54.08 -18.26 31.73
CA GLN A 368 52.92 -17.96 32.59
C GLN A 368 51.63 -17.72 31.78
N TRP A 369 51.72 -16.99 30.67
CA TRP A 369 50.56 -16.71 29.81
C TRP A 369 50.04 -17.96 29.09
N GLU A 370 50.92 -18.84 28.62
CA GLU A 370 50.55 -20.12 27.99
C GLU A 370 49.82 -21.04 29.00
N GLU A 371 50.22 -20.99 30.29
CA GLU A 371 49.51 -21.66 31.39
C GLU A 371 48.15 -21.02 31.72
N GLU A 372 48.05 -19.68 31.72
CA GLU A 372 46.79 -18.97 32.04
C GLU A 372 45.74 -19.05 30.92
N GLN A 373 46.15 -19.00 29.65
CA GLN A 373 45.25 -19.00 28.49
C GLN A 373 45.04 -20.39 27.86
N TYR A 374 45.76 -21.42 28.30
CA TYR A 374 45.73 -22.78 27.74
C TYR A 374 45.98 -22.81 26.21
N ARG A 375 46.83 -21.91 25.71
CA ARG A 375 47.14 -21.74 24.28
C ARG A 375 48.61 -21.34 24.10
N ASP A 376 49.25 -21.85 23.05
CA ASP A 376 50.63 -21.45 22.69
C ASP A 376 50.72 -19.98 22.25
N PHE A 377 51.79 -19.29 22.67
CA PHE A 377 52.05 -17.91 22.25
C PHE A 377 52.81 -17.88 20.93
N LEU A 378 52.10 -17.54 19.86
CA LEU A 378 52.62 -17.57 18.49
C LEU A 378 53.03 -16.17 18.01
N VAL A 379 54.27 -16.06 17.53
CA VAL A 379 54.80 -14.90 16.80
C VAL A 379 54.96 -15.33 15.35
N ASN A 380 54.16 -14.76 14.45
CA ASN A 380 54.10 -15.15 13.03
C ASN A 380 53.91 -16.66 12.81
N GLY A 381 53.06 -17.30 13.63
CA GLY A 381 52.77 -18.73 13.56
C GLY A 381 53.81 -19.67 14.21
N GLN A 382 54.86 -19.14 14.86
CA GLN A 382 55.87 -19.93 15.58
C GLN A 382 55.89 -19.59 17.06
N ARG A 383 56.13 -20.57 17.95
CA ARG A 383 56.31 -20.28 19.39
C ARG A 383 57.50 -19.36 19.60
N PHE A 384 57.41 -18.44 20.56
CA PHE A 384 58.44 -17.41 20.79
C PHE A 384 59.88 -17.94 20.87
N LEU A 385 60.10 -19.09 21.51
CA LEU A 385 61.44 -19.72 21.59
C LEU A 385 61.97 -20.20 20.23
N GLN A 386 61.08 -20.68 19.36
CA GLN A 386 61.43 -21.07 17.99
C GLN A 386 61.74 -19.83 17.15
N PHE A 387 60.95 -18.76 17.31
CA PHE A 387 61.20 -17.46 16.68
C PHE A 387 62.58 -16.88 17.08
N LEU A 388 62.92 -16.88 18.37
CA LEU A 388 64.26 -16.47 18.86
C LEU A 388 65.38 -17.29 18.23
N ASN A 389 65.26 -18.63 18.25
CA ASN A 389 66.26 -19.55 17.71
C ASN A 389 66.43 -19.39 16.19
N ALA A 390 65.33 -19.24 15.44
CA ALA A 390 65.37 -19.00 13.99
C ALA A 390 66.06 -17.66 13.67
N THR A 391 65.68 -16.60 14.36
CA THR A 391 66.24 -15.25 14.17
C THR A 391 67.73 -15.18 14.50
N SER A 392 68.16 -15.89 15.56
CA SER A 392 69.57 -16.02 15.90
C SER A 392 70.34 -16.85 14.86
N SER A 393 69.77 -17.97 14.41
CA SER A 393 70.39 -18.85 13.41
C SER A 393 70.67 -18.14 12.08
N ILE A 394 69.72 -17.33 11.59
CA ILE A 394 69.85 -16.56 10.34
C ILE A 394 71.07 -15.61 10.36
N SER A 395 71.38 -15.00 11.51
CA SER A 395 72.56 -14.13 11.66
C SER A 395 73.89 -14.89 11.59
N SER A 396 73.92 -16.15 12.01
CA SER A 396 75.11 -17.02 11.96
C SER A 396 75.43 -17.56 10.55
N SER A 397 74.46 -17.50 9.63
CA SER A 397 74.59 -18.01 8.25
C SER A 397 75.09 -16.98 7.23
N THR A 398 76.01 -16.08 7.62
CA THR A 398 76.80 -15.30 6.64
C THR A 398 78.03 -16.10 6.21
N PRO A 399 78.14 -16.52 4.93
CA PRO A 399 79.26 -17.37 4.50
C PRO A 399 80.51 -16.54 4.24
N ASN A 400 81.30 -16.29 5.28
CA ASN A 400 82.74 -16.00 5.15
C ASN A 400 83.49 -16.52 6.39
N SER A 401 84.47 -17.38 6.14
CA SER A 401 85.00 -18.32 7.13
C SER A 401 86.11 -17.75 8.03
N THR A 402 86.32 -18.46 9.14
CA THR A 402 87.64 -18.92 9.67
C THR A 402 87.95 -18.50 11.11
N LEU A 403 87.98 -19.53 11.98
CA LEU A 403 88.39 -19.57 13.39
C LEU A 403 87.44 -18.82 14.36
N ARG A 404 87.01 -19.41 15.49
CA ARG A 404 87.66 -20.47 16.29
C ARG A 404 86.62 -21.35 17.02
N SER A 405 86.70 -22.67 16.82
CA SER A 405 86.05 -23.65 17.70
C SER A 405 86.91 -23.91 18.93
N VAL A 406 86.35 -23.75 20.13
CA VAL A 406 86.49 -24.67 21.29
C VAL A 406 85.34 -24.37 22.26
N PHE A 407 84.37 -25.28 22.40
CA PHE A 407 83.88 -25.86 23.67
C PHE A 407 82.59 -26.67 23.40
N GLY A 408 82.76 -27.96 23.17
CA GLY A 408 81.70 -28.96 23.33
C GLY A 408 81.99 -29.77 24.59
N GLY A 409 80.99 -30.00 25.44
CA GLY A 409 81.13 -30.76 26.67
C GLY A 409 79.78 -30.90 27.38
N THR A 410 79.24 -32.11 27.41
CA THR A 410 77.87 -32.42 27.84
C THR A 410 77.80 -32.87 29.31
N MET A 411 76.59 -32.81 29.88
CA MET A 411 76.09 -33.51 31.07
C MET A 411 76.29 -32.92 32.47
N CYS A 412 75.34 -33.30 33.32
CA CYS A 412 74.98 -32.69 34.60
C CYS A 412 75.68 -33.35 35.81
N GLN A 413 75.90 -32.59 36.89
CA GLN A 413 75.25 -32.77 38.22
C GLN A 413 75.92 -31.93 39.32
N SER A 414 75.09 -31.49 40.29
CA SER A 414 75.43 -30.98 41.63
C SER A 414 76.14 -32.05 42.52
N PRO A 415 76.47 -31.86 43.82
CA PRO A 415 76.68 -30.62 44.60
C PRO A 415 77.71 -30.68 45.77
N LEU A 416 77.84 -29.55 46.51
CA LEU A 416 78.45 -29.40 47.87
C LEU A 416 80.02 -29.54 47.94
N LEU A 417 80.79 -28.94 48.87
CA LEU A 417 80.53 -28.26 50.15
C LEU A 417 81.32 -26.93 50.34
N ARG A 418 80.78 -26.08 51.24
CA ARG A 418 81.36 -24.94 52.00
C ARG A 418 82.53 -25.36 52.95
N PRO A 419 83.12 -24.47 53.81
CA PRO A 419 83.13 -22.99 53.92
C PRO A 419 84.62 -22.47 53.93
N PRO A 420 85.25 -21.82 54.96
CA PRO A 420 84.86 -20.73 55.87
C PRO A 420 85.88 -19.56 56.05
N MET A 421 85.38 -18.30 55.98
CA MET A 421 85.81 -17.14 56.83
C MET A 421 87.24 -16.60 56.59
N SER A 422 87.68 -15.40 57.01
CA SER A 422 87.25 -14.36 57.99
C SER A 422 88.05 -13.06 57.64
N ALA A 423 87.86 -11.82 58.16
CA ALA A 423 86.96 -11.21 59.12
C ALA A 423 87.04 -9.66 59.02
N SER A 424 86.10 -8.94 59.65
CA SER A 424 86.32 -7.66 60.41
C SER A 424 86.75 -6.36 59.69
N LYS A 425 86.40 -5.13 60.12
CA LYS A 425 85.52 -4.56 61.19
C LYS A 425 85.18 -3.09 60.77
N ILE A 426 83.92 -2.63 60.74
CA ILE A 426 83.13 -1.75 61.68
C ILE A 426 83.74 -0.32 62.02
N PRO A 427 83.02 0.66 62.65
CA PRO A 427 82.58 1.92 61.99
C PRO A 427 83.06 3.23 62.71
N LEU A 428 82.55 4.42 62.32
CA LEU A 428 82.33 5.58 63.25
C LEU A 428 81.34 6.66 62.70
N ARG A 429 81.15 7.82 63.38
CA ARG A 429 79.82 8.45 63.63
C ARG A 429 79.78 10.02 63.66
N THR A 430 78.78 10.67 63.00
CA THR A 430 78.18 12.04 63.27
C THR A 430 79.06 13.33 63.17
N PRO A 431 78.56 14.61 63.18
CA PRO A 431 77.23 15.19 63.53
C PRO A 431 76.59 16.23 62.54
N CYS A 432 75.77 17.20 63.00
CA CYS A 432 74.66 17.90 62.28
C CYS A 432 74.72 19.47 62.16
N ARG A 433 73.68 20.07 61.49
CA ARG A 433 73.10 21.47 61.63
C ARG A 433 73.82 22.63 60.84
N VAL A 434 73.24 23.77 60.38
CA VAL A 434 72.00 24.59 60.62
C VAL A 434 71.54 25.44 59.37
N GLY A 435 70.21 25.65 59.14
CA GLY A 435 69.55 26.89 58.59
C GLY A 435 69.74 27.33 57.10
N ARG A 436 68.88 28.15 56.45
CA ARG A 436 67.60 28.86 56.78
C ARG A 436 66.83 29.26 55.48
N THR A 437 65.51 29.52 55.57
CA THR A 437 64.52 29.98 54.53
C THR A 437 64.55 31.52 54.25
N PRO A 438 63.80 32.20 53.32
CA PRO A 438 62.39 31.94 52.87
C PRO A 438 61.90 32.42 51.45
N ARG A 439 60.56 32.46 51.30
CA ARG A 439 59.59 33.01 50.29
C ARG A 439 60.02 34.32 49.55
N THR A 440 59.42 34.83 48.46
CA THR A 440 57.97 35.06 48.10
C THR A 440 57.86 35.51 46.61
N VAL A 441 56.89 35.04 45.79
CA VAL A 441 55.70 35.75 45.22
C VAL A 441 55.94 37.01 44.34
N GLU A 442 55.42 37.01 43.09
CA GLU A 442 54.63 38.04 42.35
C GLU A 442 54.73 37.84 40.80
N ARG A 443 54.00 38.53 39.90
CA ARG A 443 52.55 38.81 39.73
C ARG A 443 52.33 39.51 38.36
N ASN A 444 51.18 39.28 37.72
CA ASN A 444 50.71 39.76 36.39
C ASN A 444 50.97 41.23 35.97
N LYS A 445 51.03 41.45 34.65
CA LYS A 445 50.35 42.50 33.83
C LYS A 445 50.43 42.10 32.34
N GLU A 446 49.39 42.09 31.50
CA GLU A 446 48.43 43.15 31.07
C GLU A 446 49.11 44.28 30.26
N ASN A 447 48.55 44.88 29.18
CA ASN A 447 47.20 44.81 28.58
C ASN A 447 47.14 45.49 27.17
N VAL A 448 46.00 45.35 26.44
CA VAL A 448 45.37 46.36 25.50
C VAL A 448 46.14 46.71 24.18
N SER A 449 45.54 47.07 23.02
CA SER A 449 44.24 47.69 22.65
C SER A 449 43.58 47.23 21.33
N HIS A 450 42.33 47.67 21.13
CA HIS A 450 41.38 47.41 20.03
C HIS A 450 41.51 48.29 18.76
N LEU A 451 40.53 48.12 17.83
CA LEU A 451 40.03 49.01 16.72
C LEU A 451 40.65 48.74 15.32
N ASN A 452 39.95 48.79 14.17
CA ASN A 452 38.49 48.82 13.88
C ASN A 452 38.19 48.49 12.38
N PHE A 453 36.95 48.05 12.10
CA PHE A 453 36.13 48.23 10.87
C PHE A 453 36.61 47.81 9.43
N THR A 454 35.96 46.74 8.93
CA THR A 454 35.04 46.71 7.75
C THR A 454 35.53 46.99 6.31
N ALA A 455 35.28 46.03 5.38
CA ALA A 455 34.51 46.19 4.11
C ALA A 455 35.04 45.37 2.88
N LEU A 456 34.12 44.60 2.27
CA LEU A 456 33.96 44.30 0.83
C LEU A 456 35.00 43.45 0.04
N GLY A 457 34.47 42.62 -0.89
CA GLY A 457 35.11 42.42 -2.20
C GLY A 457 35.61 41.02 -2.59
N GLY A 458 34.81 39.95 -2.46
CA GLY A 458 35.18 38.63 -2.96
C GLY A 458 34.86 38.40 -4.45
N VAL A 459 35.85 38.45 -5.34
CA VAL A 459 35.75 38.01 -6.75
C VAL A 459 36.98 37.19 -7.15
N LEU A 460 36.73 35.95 -7.59
CA LEU A 460 37.56 35.04 -8.39
C LEU A 460 39.10 35.15 -8.33
N ARG A 461 39.75 34.08 -7.83
CA ARG A 461 40.78 33.31 -8.59
C ARG A 461 41.14 31.99 -7.91
N THR A 462 41.16 30.91 -8.69
CA THR A 462 41.91 29.68 -8.39
C THR A 462 43.42 29.93 -8.51
N PRO A 463 44.25 29.15 -7.80
CA PRO A 463 45.05 28.16 -8.51
C PRO A 463 45.17 26.80 -7.77
N ALA A 464 45.96 25.89 -8.34
CA ALA A 464 45.88 24.44 -8.13
C ALA A 464 46.86 23.82 -7.10
N ALA A 465 46.58 22.55 -6.80
CA ALA A 465 47.51 21.46 -6.43
C ALA A 465 48.19 21.43 -5.04
N SER A 466 47.58 20.64 -4.14
CA SER A 466 48.14 19.44 -3.45
C SER A 466 49.44 19.50 -2.60
N PRO A 467 49.68 18.52 -1.69
CA PRO A 467 48.85 17.37 -1.27
C PRO A 467 48.47 17.38 0.24
N ALA A 468 47.73 16.34 0.65
CA ALA A 468 47.10 16.22 1.96
C ALA A 468 48.05 16.14 3.16
N SER A 469 47.66 16.79 4.25
CA SER A 469 48.09 16.51 5.63
C SER A 469 46.92 15.95 6.42
N HIS A 470 47.18 14.89 7.17
CA HIS A 470 46.26 14.10 7.99
C HIS A 470 45.09 14.90 8.61
N ARG A 471 43.87 14.63 8.15
CA ARG A 471 42.65 14.94 8.90
C ARG A 471 42.21 13.70 9.66
N ASN A 472 42.19 13.78 10.99
CA ASN A 472 41.47 12.85 11.83
C ASN A 472 39.99 12.93 11.44
N VAL A 473 39.44 11.85 10.85
CA VAL A 473 38.00 11.75 10.57
C VAL A 473 37.30 11.50 11.90
N SER A 474 36.72 12.56 12.47
CA SER A 474 35.87 12.44 13.65
C SER A 474 34.58 11.71 13.29
N ILE A 475 34.21 10.73 14.12
CA ILE A 475 33.00 9.88 14.01
C ILE A 475 31.71 10.72 13.88
N ASN A 476 31.74 11.99 14.31
CA ASN A 476 30.63 12.95 14.18
C ASN A 476 30.15 13.18 12.73
N SER A 477 30.92 12.80 11.70
CA SER A 477 30.44 12.89 10.31
C SER A 477 29.31 11.91 9.98
N VAL A 478 29.20 10.79 10.70
CA VAL A 478 28.18 9.74 10.43
C VAL A 478 26.81 10.17 10.98
N ALA A 479 26.79 10.84 12.13
CA ALA A 479 25.56 11.32 12.76
C ALA A 479 24.79 12.33 11.88
N SER A 480 25.50 13.19 11.13
CA SER A 480 24.85 14.15 10.23
C SER A 480 24.08 13.49 9.09
N THR A 481 24.51 12.32 8.62
CA THR A 481 23.82 11.58 7.55
C THR A 481 22.60 10.81 8.08
N TYR A 482 22.66 10.35 9.34
CA TYR A 482 21.48 9.79 10.00
C TYR A 482 20.38 10.82 10.21
N SER A 483 20.71 12.08 10.50
CA SER A 483 19.69 13.16 10.57
C SER A 483 18.98 13.42 9.24
N GLU A 484 19.70 13.33 8.10
CA GLU A 484 19.08 13.42 6.76
C GLU A 484 18.18 12.21 6.48
N PHE A 485 18.59 11.01 6.90
CA PHE A 485 17.83 9.77 6.71
C PHE A 485 16.54 9.73 7.56
N SER A 486 16.61 10.20 8.82
CA SER A 486 15.45 10.26 9.72
C SER A 486 14.35 11.19 9.20
N ASN A 487 14.71 12.34 8.61
CA ASN A 487 13.72 13.33 8.12
C ASN A 487 12.91 12.84 6.90
N LEU A 488 13.33 11.76 6.23
CA LEU A 488 12.63 11.18 5.08
C LEU A 488 11.76 9.96 5.45
N PHE A 489 12.01 9.36 6.61
CA PHE A 489 11.22 8.27 7.18
C PHE A 489 10.42 8.71 8.42
N ASP A 490 10.38 10.00 8.71
CA ASP A 490 9.46 10.56 9.69
C ASP A 490 8.04 10.46 9.12
N GLY A 491 7.36 9.37 9.47
CA GLY A 491 6.01 9.04 9.01
C GLY A 491 5.02 10.17 9.25
N THR A 492 5.30 11.03 10.25
CA THR A 492 4.52 12.24 10.55
C THR A 492 4.38 13.19 9.37
N LEU A 493 5.34 13.29 8.44
CA LEU A 493 5.24 14.24 7.31
C LEU A 493 4.38 13.70 6.16
N LEU A 494 4.42 12.39 5.94
CA LEU A 494 3.51 11.67 5.02
C LEU A 494 2.10 11.61 5.60
N GLU A 495 1.98 11.35 6.91
CA GLU A 495 0.72 11.32 7.64
C GLU A 495 0.10 12.73 7.75
N SER A 496 0.90 13.79 7.93
CA SER A 496 0.43 15.19 7.87
C SER A 496 -0.13 15.53 6.49
N HIS A 497 0.57 15.17 5.40
CA HIS A 497 0.04 15.42 4.05
C HIS A 497 -1.19 14.56 3.71
N LEU A 498 -1.28 13.34 4.23
CA LEU A 498 -2.50 12.51 4.11
C LEU A 498 -3.66 13.08 4.94
N ILE A 499 -3.39 13.70 6.09
CA ILE A 499 -4.39 14.40 6.90
C ILE A 499 -4.83 15.70 6.22
N GLU A 500 -3.93 16.51 5.64
CA GLU A 500 -4.28 17.69 4.84
C GLU A 500 -5.15 17.29 3.63
N LEU A 501 -4.74 16.28 2.86
CA LEU A 501 -5.53 15.77 1.73
C LEU A 501 -6.88 15.20 2.16
N SER A 502 -6.95 14.56 3.34
CA SER A 502 -8.22 14.11 3.92
C SER A 502 -9.10 15.28 4.37
N GLN A 503 -8.52 16.36 4.87
CA GLN A 503 -9.27 17.56 5.27
C GLN A 503 -9.77 18.36 4.07
N GLU A 504 -8.95 18.53 3.02
CA GLU A 504 -9.39 19.15 1.75
C GLU A 504 -10.52 18.35 1.11
N LEU A 505 -10.43 17.01 1.05
CA LEU A 505 -11.53 16.16 0.57
C LEU A 505 -12.80 16.31 1.42
N GLN A 506 -12.65 16.44 2.74
CA GLN A 506 -13.78 16.52 3.67
C GLN A 506 -14.47 17.89 3.64
N GLU A 507 -13.73 18.99 3.45
CA GLU A 507 -14.29 20.32 3.22
C GLU A 507 -15.06 20.39 1.89
N PHE A 508 -14.56 19.76 0.82
CA PHE A 508 -15.29 19.70 -0.46
C PHE A 508 -16.59 18.89 -0.38
N THR A 509 -16.65 17.79 0.39
CA THR A 509 -17.91 17.05 0.62
C THR A 509 -18.95 17.78 1.48
N SER A 510 -18.63 18.99 1.98
CA SER A 510 -19.54 19.82 2.79
C SER A 510 -20.04 21.09 2.09
N LEU A 511 -19.81 21.18 0.77
CA LEU A 511 -20.21 22.30 -0.10
C LEU A 511 -21.19 21.93 -1.22
N GLU A 512 -21.67 20.68 -1.24
CA GLU A 512 -22.88 20.22 -1.95
C GLU A 512 -24.03 19.99 -0.95
#